data_AF-A0A820CR32-F1
#
_entry.id   AF-A0A820CR32-F1
#
_cell.length_a   1.000
_cell.length_b   1.000
_cell.length_c   1.000
_cell.angle_alpha   90.00
_cell.angle_beta   90.00
_cell.angle_gamma   90.00
#
_symmetry.space_group_name_H-M   'P 1'
#
loop_
_entity.id
_entity.type
_entity.pdbx_description
1 polymer ?
#
loop_
_entity_poly.entity_id
_entity_poly.type
_entity_poly.pdbx_seq_one_letter_code
_entity_poly.pdbx_strand_id
1 'polypeptide(L)'
;TTSSSHNQFSLSQTIDGRIITCNSVNNTNLYTECSTLQQGGVYFPNGIACPGWSTTTSPYWDTTGFCRKIKGSLLATIYAYYDCDTAQTRVTWIADVWSTYTDNGFTSILRCYY
;
A
#
# COMPACT_ATOMS: atom_id res chain seq x y z
N THR A 1 19.55 -8.24 -12.39
CA THR A 1 18.53 -7.19 -12.15
C THR A 1 18.53 -6.88 -10.67
N THR A 2 18.98 -5.69 -10.30
CA THR A 2 19.07 -5.24 -8.90
C THR A 2 17.67 -5.14 -8.30
N SER A 3 17.27 -6.16 -7.55
CA SER A 3 16.17 -6.04 -6.61
C SER A 3 16.65 -5.10 -5.50
N SER A 4 16.35 -3.81 -5.62
CA SER A 4 16.43 -2.88 -4.50
C SER A 4 15.38 -3.33 -3.49
N SER A 5 15.78 -4.17 -2.54
CA SER A 5 14.99 -4.40 -1.34
C SER A 5 14.94 -3.06 -0.61
N HIS A 6 13.85 -2.34 -0.83
CA HIS A 6 13.45 -1.31 0.11
C HIS A 6 13.25 -2.03 1.43
N ASN A 7 13.79 -1.48 2.52
CA ASN A 7 13.53 -1.96 3.88
C ASN A 7 12.54 -1.02 4.60
N GLN A 8 12.07 0.01 3.92
CA GLN A 8 11.14 1.02 4.40
C GLN A 8 10.57 1.80 3.21
N PHE A 9 9.44 2.49 3.41
CA PHE A 9 8.93 3.50 2.49
C PHE A 9 9.88 4.69 2.37
N SER A 10 9.88 5.25 1.17
CA SER A 10 10.42 6.57 0.81
C SER A 10 9.33 7.35 0.08
N LEU A 11 9.50 8.67 -0.06
CA LEU A 11 8.49 9.53 -0.71
C LEU A 11 8.17 9.09 -2.15
N SER A 12 9.12 8.45 -2.82
CA SER A 12 8.94 7.87 -4.15
C SER A 12 9.86 6.66 -4.30
N GLN A 13 9.29 5.50 -4.68
CA GLN A 13 10.07 4.30 -4.93
C GLN A 13 9.44 3.41 -5.99
N THR A 14 10.28 2.61 -6.64
CA THR A 14 9.84 1.65 -7.66
C THR A 14 9.51 0.31 -7.01
N ILE A 15 8.30 -0.16 -7.23
CA ILE A 15 7.82 -1.50 -6.86
C ILE A 15 7.37 -2.17 -8.16
N ASP A 16 8.04 -3.27 -8.54
CA ASP A 16 7.75 -4.06 -9.75
C ASP A 16 7.55 -3.20 -11.01
N GLY A 17 8.51 -2.29 -11.26
CA GLY A 17 8.53 -1.45 -12.46
C GLY A 17 7.57 -0.26 -12.44
N ARG A 18 6.81 -0.03 -11.36
CA ARG A 18 5.98 1.17 -11.20
C ARG A 18 6.40 2.00 -10.01
N ILE A 19 6.25 3.32 -10.15
CA ILE A 19 6.56 4.27 -9.09
C ILE A 19 5.33 4.43 -8.21
N ILE A 20 5.52 4.17 -6.91
CA ILE A 20 4.58 4.57 -5.87
C ILE A 20 5.07 5.87 -5.23
N THR A 21 4.15 6.67 -4.73
CA THR A 21 4.42 7.94 -4.07
C THR A 21 3.70 8.02 -2.74
N CYS A 22 4.35 8.67 -1.78
CA CYS A 22 3.82 9.02 -0.47
C CYS A 22 3.87 10.54 -0.33
N ASN A 23 2.84 11.18 0.24
CA ASN A 23 2.93 12.60 0.59
C ASN A 23 3.89 12.81 1.77
N SER A 24 3.87 11.90 2.74
CA SER A 24 4.86 11.83 3.80
C SER A 24 5.21 10.39 4.14
N VAL A 25 6.42 10.20 4.67
CA VAL A 25 6.86 8.92 5.22
C VAL A 25 7.25 9.07 6.67
N ASN A 26 6.87 8.08 7.49
CA ASN A 26 7.25 8.01 8.89
C ASN A 26 7.85 6.63 9.17
N ASN A 27 9.17 6.62 9.38
CA ASN A 27 9.95 5.41 9.57
C ASN A 27 10.45 5.38 11.01
N THR A 28 10.09 4.33 11.73
CA THR A 28 10.49 4.09 13.13
C THR A 28 11.23 2.76 13.22
N ASN A 29 11.59 2.34 14.43
CA ASN A 29 12.06 0.99 14.69
C ASN A 29 10.94 -0.07 14.71
N LEU A 30 9.66 0.33 14.71
CA LEU A 30 8.51 -0.57 14.79
C LEU A 30 7.79 -0.75 13.45
N TYR A 31 7.75 0.30 12.64
CA TYR A 31 7.05 0.30 11.36
C TYR A 31 7.65 1.31 10.38
N THR A 32 7.31 1.10 9.12
CA THR A 32 7.38 2.11 8.06
C THR A 32 5.97 2.49 7.64
N GLU A 33 5.71 3.78 7.47
CA GLU A 33 4.41 4.33 7.11
C GLU A 33 4.52 5.22 5.88
N CYS A 34 3.56 5.06 4.98
CA CYS A 34 3.34 5.94 3.84
C CYS A 34 1.96 6.60 3.97
N SER A 35 1.93 7.93 4.03
CA SER A 35 0.68 8.69 3.92
C SER A 35 0.36 9.00 2.46
N THR A 36 -0.93 9.01 2.15
CA THR A 36 -1.50 9.14 0.81
C THR A 36 -0.82 8.23 -0.22
N LEU A 37 -0.77 6.93 0.06
CA LEU A 37 -0.11 5.95 -0.80
C LEU A 37 -0.78 5.89 -2.18
N GLN A 38 -0.04 6.25 -3.23
CA GLN A 38 -0.54 6.30 -4.60
C GLN A 38 0.42 5.66 -5.59
N GLN A 39 -0.12 5.23 -6.74
CA GLN A 39 0.65 4.90 -7.94
C GLN A 39 0.09 5.76 -9.07
N GLY A 40 0.92 6.65 -9.64
CA GLY A 40 0.48 7.50 -10.76
C GLY A 40 -0.74 8.38 -10.44
N GLY A 41 -0.84 8.87 -9.20
CA GLY A 41 -1.96 9.69 -8.71
C GLY A 41 -3.21 8.90 -8.30
N VAL A 42 -3.17 7.56 -8.34
CA VAL A 42 -4.31 6.69 -8.04
C VAL A 42 -4.07 5.91 -6.75
N TYR A 43 -5.07 5.87 -5.86
CA TYR A 43 -5.04 5.11 -4.61
C TYR A 43 -5.35 3.61 -4.79
N PHE A 44 -5.01 2.83 -3.77
CA PHE A 44 -5.30 1.39 -3.68
C PHE A 44 -6.70 1.14 -3.09
N PRO A 45 -7.45 0.12 -3.53
CA PRO A 45 -8.81 -0.15 -3.05
C PRO A 45 -8.84 -0.67 -1.62
N ASN A 46 -9.94 -0.45 -0.90
CA ASN A 46 -10.20 -1.04 0.42
C ASN A 46 -11.17 -2.24 0.38
N GLY A 47 -12.02 -2.31 -0.64
CA GLY A 47 -13.02 -3.35 -0.85
C GLY A 47 -14.34 -3.19 -0.10
N ILE A 48 -14.88 -1.97 -0.05
CA ILE A 48 -16.27 -1.62 0.35
C ILE A 48 -16.47 -1.37 1.86
N ALA A 49 -15.50 -1.69 2.73
CA ALA A 49 -15.52 -1.29 4.14
C ALA A 49 -14.45 -0.22 4.44
N CYS A 50 -14.87 0.97 4.90
CA CYS A 50 -14.00 2.10 5.29
C CYS A 50 -13.93 2.26 6.84
N PRO A 51 -13.36 1.30 7.59
CA PRO A 51 -13.35 1.37 9.06
C PRO A 51 -12.42 2.45 9.64
N GLY A 52 -11.76 3.26 8.81
CA GLY A 52 -10.57 3.99 9.23
C GLY A 52 -9.42 3.02 9.48
N TRP A 53 -8.83 3.05 10.67
CA TRP A 53 -7.71 2.17 11.00
C TRP A 53 -8.13 0.70 11.12
N SER A 54 -7.45 -0.18 10.39
CA SER A 54 -7.76 -1.60 10.33
C SER A 54 -6.53 -2.46 10.01
N THR A 55 -6.49 -3.65 10.59
CA THR A 55 -5.51 -4.71 10.24
C THR A 55 -6.07 -5.67 9.18
N THR A 56 -7.33 -5.53 8.79
CA THR A 56 -7.96 -6.33 7.74
C THR A 56 -7.45 -5.88 6.38
N THR A 57 -6.98 -6.82 5.58
CA THR A 57 -6.51 -6.54 4.21
C THR A 57 -7.68 -6.31 3.27
N SER A 58 -7.45 -5.49 2.24
CA SER A 58 -8.37 -5.38 1.12
C SER A 58 -8.48 -6.71 0.37
N PRO A 59 -9.68 -7.16 -0.05
CA PRO A 59 -9.82 -8.34 -0.90
C PRO A 59 -9.32 -8.12 -2.34
N TYR A 60 -9.07 -6.87 -2.74
CA TYR A 60 -8.67 -6.49 -4.10
C TYR A 60 -7.22 -6.02 -4.21
N TRP A 61 -6.48 -6.06 -3.10
CA TRP A 61 -5.07 -5.67 -3.03
C TRP A 61 -4.34 -6.52 -2.00
N ASP A 62 -3.23 -7.14 -2.39
CA ASP A 62 -2.38 -7.93 -1.49
C ASP A 62 -1.51 -7.01 -0.62
N THR A 63 -2.14 -6.36 0.36
CA THR A 63 -1.47 -5.41 1.27
C THR A 63 -0.33 -6.07 2.05
N THR A 64 -0.50 -7.33 2.46
CA THR A 64 0.54 -8.07 3.20
C THR A 64 1.73 -8.41 2.30
N GLY A 65 1.49 -8.91 1.08
CA GLY A 65 2.54 -9.09 0.07
C GLY A 65 3.28 -7.80 -0.25
N PHE A 66 2.53 -6.70 -0.39
CA PHE A 66 3.11 -5.38 -0.64
C PHE A 66 4.04 -4.94 0.51
N CYS A 67 3.63 -5.11 1.76
CA CYS A 67 4.48 -4.83 2.91
C CYS A 67 5.69 -5.76 3.02
N ARG A 68 5.56 -7.04 2.67
CA ARG A 68 6.72 -7.96 2.57
C ARG A 68 7.75 -7.46 1.57
N LYS A 69 7.28 -6.96 0.42
CA LYS A 69 8.12 -6.36 -0.64
C LYS A 69 8.86 -5.11 -0.16
N ILE A 70 8.15 -4.19 0.52
CA ILE A 70 8.72 -2.93 1.04
C ILE A 70 9.70 -3.13 2.18
N LYS A 71 9.60 -4.25 2.91
CA LYS A 71 10.50 -4.55 4.03
C LYS A 71 11.64 -5.50 3.66
N GLY A 72 11.55 -6.19 2.53
CA GLY A 72 12.44 -7.31 2.21
C GLY A 72 12.33 -8.49 3.18
N SER A 73 11.17 -8.68 3.84
CA SER A 73 10.96 -9.74 4.84
C SER A 73 9.72 -10.57 4.52
N LEU A 74 9.76 -11.87 4.84
CA LEU A 74 8.61 -12.77 4.66
C LEU A 74 7.53 -12.58 5.73
N LEU A 75 7.86 -11.94 6.84
CA LEU A 75 6.90 -11.59 7.88
C LEU A 75 6.46 -10.15 7.65
N ALA A 76 5.16 -9.88 7.62
CA ALA A 76 4.62 -8.53 7.63
C ALA A 76 3.24 -8.51 8.28
N THR A 77 3.05 -7.57 9.19
CA THR A 77 1.74 -7.18 9.70
C THR A 77 1.41 -5.80 9.14
N ILE A 78 0.15 -5.59 8.80
CA ILE A 78 -0.32 -4.35 8.20
C ILE A 78 -1.22 -3.61 9.18
N TYR A 79 -1.20 -2.29 9.11
CA TYR A 79 -2.24 -1.44 9.68
C TYR A 79 -2.51 -0.31 8.70
N ALA A 80 -3.69 -0.33 8.10
CA ALA A 80 -4.07 0.58 7.04
C ALA A 80 -5.19 1.51 7.53
N TYR A 81 -5.18 2.76 7.08
CA TYR A 81 -6.31 3.67 7.22
C TYR A 81 -7.10 3.70 5.92
N TYR A 82 -8.36 3.27 5.99
CA TYR A 82 -9.27 3.21 4.86
C TYR A 82 -10.29 4.34 4.90
N ASP A 83 -10.35 5.10 3.81
CA ASP A 83 -11.31 6.17 3.58
C ASP A 83 -12.34 5.77 2.52
N CYS A 84 -13.46 6.48 2.52
CA CYS A 84 -14.56 6.31 1.58
C CYS A 84 -14.56 7.44 0.54
N ASP A 85 -15.01 7.11 -0.67
CA ASP A 85 -15.12 8.03 -1.80
C ASP A 85 -16.23 7.54 -2.76
N THR A 86 -16.43 8.25 -3.86
CA THR A 86 -17.20 7.77 -5.01
C THR A 86 -16.48 6.63 -5.73
N ALA A 87 -17.24 5.83 -6.47
CA ALA A 87 -16.69 4.73 -7.26
C ALA A 87 -15.72 5.26 -8.33
N GLN A 88 -14.45 4.88 -8.22
CA GLN A 88 -13.38 5.30 -9.11
C GLN A 88 -12.42 4.14 -9.38
N THR A 89 -11.71 4.22 -10.51
CA THR A 89 -10.63 3.27 -10.81
C THR A 89 -9.52 3.43 -9.78
N ARG A 90 -9.20 2.33 -9.08
CA ARG A 90 -8.10 2.20 -8.13
C ARG A 90 -7.00 1.33 -8.72
N VAL A 91 -5.77 1.55 -8.29
CA VAL A 91 -4.64 0.69 -8.66
C VAL A 91 -4.61 -0.53 -7.73
N THR A 92 -4.37 -1.70 -8.28
CA THR A 92 -4.19 -2.93 -7.50
C THR A 92 -2.81 -3.50 -7.69
N TRP A 93 -2.34 -4.19 -6.67
CA TRP A 93 -1.10 -4.97 -6.70
C TRP A 93 -1.37 -6.32 -6.05
N ILE A 94 -1.29 -7.41 -6.81
CA ILE A 94 -1.54 -8.76 -6.28
C ILE A 94 -0.41 -9.65 -6.77
N ALA A 95 0.34 -10.24 -5.83
CA ALA A 95 1.45 -11.14 -6.14
C ALA A 95 2.40 -10.60 -7.22
N ASP A 96 2.96 -9.40 -6.99
CA ASP A 96 3.89 -8.71 -7.90
C ASP A 96 3.28 -8.24 -9.24
N VAL A 97 1.96 -8.33 -9.42
CA VAL A 97 1.27 -7.89 -10.65
C VAL A 97 0.42 -6.65 -10.38
N TRP A 98 0.68 -5.61 -11.18
CA TRP A 98 -0.12 -4.38 -11.22
C TRP A 98 -1.37 -4.53 -12.08
N SER A 99 -2.51 -4.09 -11.58
CA SER A 99 -3.77 -4.02 -12.32
C SER A 99 -4.63 -2.85 -11.82
N THR A 100 -5.92 -2.85 -12.15
CA THR A 100 -6.90 -1.88 -11.67
C THR A 100 -8.19 -2.55 -11.21
N TYR A 101 -8.94 -1.85 -10.36
CA TYR A 101 -10.25 -2.27 -9.89
C TYR A 101 -11.10 -1.04 -9.55
N THR A 102 -12.41 -1.07 -9.81
CA THR A 102 -13.30 0.04 -9.46
C THR A 102 -13.80 -0.13 -8.04
N ASP A 103 -13.50 0.83 -7.16
CA ASP A 103 -13.88 0.77 -5.75
C ASP A 103 -14.37 2.13 -5.24
N ASN A 104 -15.27 2.10 -4.26
CA ASN A 104 -15.82 3.28 -3.58
C ASN A 104 -15.11 3.56 -2.25
N GLY A 105 -14.00 2.88 -1.98
CA GLY A 105 -13.11 3.23 -0.89
C GLY A 105 -11.65 3.04 -1.29
N PHE A 106 -10.77 3.56 -0.45
CA PHE A 106 -9.34 3.57 -0.74
C PHE A 106 -8.47 3.53 0.51
N THR A 107 -7.22 3.14 0.33
CA THR A 107 -6.20 3.16 1.37
C THR A 107 -5.49 4.50 1.36
N SER A 108 -5.73 5.29 2.40
CA SER A 108 -5.12 6.61 2.58
C SER A 108 -3.75 6.47 3.25
N ILE A 109 -3.61 5.61 4.25
CA ILE A 109 -2.34 5.38 4.97
C ILE A 109 -2.07 3.88 5.01
N LEU A 110 -0.82 3.48 4.76
CA LEU A 110 -0.36 2.10 4.97
C LEU A 110 0.83 2.09 5.93
N ARG A 111 0.71 1.35 7.03
CA ARG A 111 1.81 0.95 7.92
C ARG A 111 2.19 -0.49 7.68
N CYS A 112 3.48 -0.73 7.47
CA CYS A 112 4.09 -2.05 7.45
C CYS A 112 4.96 -2.21 8.70
N TYR A 113 4.56 -3.10 9.61
CA TYR A 113 5.31 -3.37 10.85
C TYR A 113 6.42 -4.37 10.60
N TYR A 114 7.57 -4.19 11.25
CA TYR A 114 8.75 -5.06 11.13
C TYR A 114 8.57 -6.45 11.72
#